data_AF-A0A9D8LGA3-F1
#
_entry.id   AF-A0A9D8LGA3-F1
#
_cell.length_a   1.000
_cell.length_b   1.000
_cell.length_c   1.000
_cell.angle_alpha   90.00
_cell.angle_beta   90.00
_cell.angle_gamma   90.00
#
_symmetry.space_group_name_H-M   'P 1'
#
loop_
_entity.id
_entity.type
_entity.pdbx_description
1 polymer ?
#
loop_
_entity_poly.entity_id
_entity_poly.type
_entity_poly.pdbx_seq_one_letter_code
_entity_poly.pdbx_strand_id
1 'polypeptide(L)' 'MIEDDEGHARLIEKNIRRAGVNNDIIPFRNGTDALSFLLGEDGTGEASSGRQLLILLDLNLP' A
#
# COMPACT_ATOMS: atom_id res chain seq x y z
N MET A 1 0.88 -1.29 0.31
CA MET A 1 0.58 -2.53 -0.44
C MET A 1 -0.93 -2.65 -0.49
N ILE A 2 -1.50 -2.84 -1.67
CA ILE A 2 -2.94 -2.88 -1.89
C ILE A 2 -3.23 -4.23 -2.56
N GLU A 3 -3.79 -5.14 -1.78
CA GLU A 3 -3.98 -6.56 -2.12
C GLU A 3 -5.11 -7.08 -1.22
N ASP A 4 -6.15 -7.65 -1.81
CA ASP A 4 -7.32 -8.15 -1.08
C ASP A 4 -7.12 -9.60 -0.58
N ASP A 5 -6.27 -10.38 -1.27
CA ASP A 5 -5.88 -11.73 -0.89
C ASP A 5 -4.79 -11.74 0.21
N GLU A 6 -5.15 -12.28 1.37
CA GLU A 6 -4.24 -12.34 2.53
C GLU A 6 -3.01 -13.24 2.29
N GLY A 7 -3.16 -14.28 1.46
CA GLY A 7 -2.08 -15.18 1.09
C GLY A 7 -1.02 -14.48 0.25
N HIS A 8 -1.45 -13.77 -0.79
CA HIS A 8 -0.59 -12.94 -1.63
C HIS A 8 0.10 -11.86 -0.81
N ALA A 9 -0.65 -11.10 -0.01
CA ALA A 9 -0.11 -10.04 0.84
C ALA A 9 1.01 -10.57 1.75
N ARG A 10 0.78 -11.72 2.41
CA ARG A 10 1.77 -12.36 3.29
C ARG A 10 3.02 -12.81 2.54
N LEU A 11 2.87 -13.36 1.34
CA LEU A 11 4.00 -13.79 0.51
C LEU A 11 4.83 -12.59 0.01
N ILE A 12 4.16 -11.52 -0.42
CA ILE A 12 4.80 -10.28 -0.86
C ILE A 12 5.60 -9.68 0.29
N GLU A 13 4.99 -9.46 1.46
CA GLU A 13 5.67 -8.91 2.63
C GLU A 13 6.88 -9.76 3.03
N LYS A 14 6.70 -11.09 3.12
CA LYS A 14 7.79 -12.02 3.45
C LYS A 14 8.98 -11.89 2.51
N ASN A 15 8.74 -11.76 1.21
CA ASN A 15 9.81 -11.63 0.21
C ASN A 15 10.49 -10.27 0.27
N ILE A 16 9.73 -9.18 0.47
CA ILE A 16 10.28 -7.82 0.66
C ILE A 16 11.19 -7.76 1.88
N ARG A 17 10.77 -8.33 3.02
CA ARG A 17 11.60 -8.39 4.23
C ARG A 17 12.86 -9.22 4.01
N ARG A 18 12.76 -10.36 3.31
CA ARG A 18 13.92 -11.19 2.96
C ARG A 18 14.92 -10.49 2.03
N ALA A 19 14.45 -9.56 1.20
CA ALA A 19 15.30 -8.74 0.35
C ALA A 19 16.01 -7.60 1.12
N GLY A 20 15.79 -7.49 2.44
CA GLY A 20 16.40 -6.46 3.28
C GLY A 20 15.70 -5.10 3.25
N VAL A 21 14.50 -5.02 2.65
CA VAL A 21 13.71 -3.79 2.64
C VAL A 21 13.00 -3.63 3.98
N ASN A 22 13.46 -2.66 4.76
CA ASN A 22 13.00 -2.43 6.14
C ASN A 22 12.02 -1.25 6.28
N ASN A 23 11.65 -0.59 5.17
CA ASN A 23 10.62 0.46 5.18
C ASN A 23 9.30 -0.05 5.75
N ASP A 24 8.49 0.86 6.29
CA ASP A 24 7.15 0.52 6.75
C ASP A 24 6.28 0.06 5.57
N ILE A 25 5.61 -1.08 5.76
CA ILE A 25 4.67 -1.62 4.80
C ILE A 25 3.29 -1.39 5.39
N ILE A 26 2.50 -0.54 4.72
CA ILE A 26 1.13 -0.24 5.12
C ILE A 26 0.20 -1.03 4.18
N PRO A 27 -0.48 -2.09 4.67
CA PRO A 27 -1.38 -2.91 3.86
C PRO A 27 -2.79 -2.29 3.79
N PHE A 28 -3.42 -2.41 2.62
CA PHE A 28 -4.82 -2.09 2.36
C PHE A 28 -5.46 -3.24 1.60
N ARG A 29 -6.73 -3.55 1.90
CA ARG A 29 -7.48 -4.64 1.25
C ARG A 29 -8.35 -4.19 0.08
N ASN A 30 -8.47 -2.89 -0.15
CA ASN A 30 -9.26 -2.32 -1.23
C ASN A 30 -8.67 -0.97 -1.68
N GLY A 31 -9.09 -0.52 -2.86
CA GLY A 31 -8.62 0.75 -3.44
C GLY A 31 -9.13 2.00 -2.72
N THR A 32 -10.33 1.96 -2.14
CA THR A 32 -10.96 3.11 -1.47
C THR A 32 -10.20 3.55 -0.23
N ASP A 33 -9.81 2.61 0.63
CA ASP A 33 -9.03 2.89 1.84
C ASP A 33 -7.62 3.38 1.47
N ALA A 34 -7.02 2.78 0.44
CA ALA A 34 -5.72 3.18 -0.07
C ALA A 34 -5.74 4.61 -0.65
N LEU A 35 -6.78 4.96 -1.41
CA LEU A 35 -6.98 6.30 -1.94
C LEU A 35 -7.20 7.32 -0.82
N SER A 36 -8.03 6.99 0.17
CA SER A 36 -8.26 7.85 1.33
C SER A 36 -6.97 8.13 2.10
N PHE A 37 -6.10 7.13 2.24
CA PHE A 37 -4.79 7.30 2.85
C PHE A 37 -3.85 8.17 2.02
N LEU A 38 -3.81 7.95 0.69
CA LEU A 38 -2.92 8.69 -0.21
C LEU A 38 -3.35 10.15 -0.34
N LEU A 39 -4.65 10.39 -0.47
CA LEU A 39 -5.23 11.70 -0.72
C LEU A 39 -5.49 12.51 0.56
N GLY A 40 -5.57 11.86 1.72
CA GLY A 40 -5.97 12.52 2.96
C GLY A 40 -7.47 12.82 3.01
N GLU A 41 -7.95 13.29 4.17
CA GLU A 41 -9.37 13.55 4.41
C GLU A 41 -9.99 14.61 3.47
N ASP A 42 -9.19 15.56 3.01
CA ASP A 42 -9.62 16.64 2.10
C ASP A 42 -9.52 16.24 0.61
N GLY A 43 -8.97 15.06 0.31
CA GLY A 43 -8.83 14.54 -1.04
C GLY A 43 -7.73 15.20 -1.89
N THR A 44 -6.93 16.12 -1.32
CA THR A 44 -5.96 16.92 -2.08
C THR A 44 -4.66 16.18 -2.39
N GLY A 45 -4.31 15.18 -1.58
CA GLY A 45 -3.01 14.52 -1.62
C GLY A 45 -1.89 15.33 -0.97
N GLU A 46 -2.16 16.50 -0.39
CA GLU A 46 -1.16 17.29 0.33
C GLU A 46 -0.53 16.49 1.48
N ALA A 47 -1.33 15.67 2.17
CA ALA A 47 -0.87 14.77 3.23
C ALA A 47 0.21 13.77 2.75
N SER A 48 0.25 13.47 1.45
CA SER A 48 1.27 12.61 0.85
C SER A 48 2.34 13.37 0.07
N SER A 49 2.24 14.70 -0.03
CA SER A 49 3.19 15.54 -0.76
C SER A 49 4.59 15.44 -0.14
N GLY A 50 5.60 15.26 -0.99
CA GLY A 50 7.00 15.10 -0.58
C GLY A 50 7.38 13.73 0.00
N ARG A 51 6.42 12.82 0.24
CA ARG A 51 6.73 11.45 0.64
C ARG A 51 7.25 10.65 -0.55
N GLN A 52 8.35 9.92 -0.34
CA GLN A 52 8.78 8.90 -1.31
C GLN A 52 7.99 7.62 -1.04
N LEU A 53 7.06 7.30 -1.93
CA LEU A 53 6.17 6.15 -1.79
C LEU A 53 6.45 5.12 -2.90
N LEU A 54 6.49 3.85 -2.51
CA LEU A 54 6.38 2.73 -3.44
C LEU A 54 5.01 2.08 -3.23
N ILE A 55 4.21 2.02 -4.29
CA ILE A 55 2.88 1.42 -4.25
C ILE A 55 2.95 0.07 -4.97
N LEU A 56 2.65 -0.99 -4.24
CA LEU A 56 2.36 -2.31 -4.78
C LEU A 56 0.84 -2.41 -4.87
N LEU A 57 0.31 -2.47 -6.08
CA LEU A 57 -1.12 -2.42 -6.39
C LEU A 57 -1.49 -3.68 -7.18
N ASP A 58 -2.33 -4.53 -6.59
CA ASP A 58 -2.97 -5.59 -7.35
C ASP A 58 -3.99 -5.01 -8.35
N LEU A 59 -4.14 -5.69 -9.49
CA LEU A 59 -5.03 -5.27 -10.57
C LEU A 59 -6.49 -5.67 -10.32
N ASN A 60 -6.73 -6.69 -9.50
CA ASN A 60 -8.05 -7.26 -9.30
C ASN A 60 -8.54 -7.02 -7.88
N LEU A 61 -8.80 -5.75 -7.56
CA LEU A 61 -9.35 -5.37 -6.27
C LEU A 61 -10.89 -5.20 -6.37
N PRO A 62 -11.62 -5.48 -5.27
CA PRO A 62 -13.04 -5.18 -5.16
C PRO A 62 -13.34 -3.67 -5.11
#